data_AF-A0A2N2NBL6-F1
#
_entry.id   AF-A0A2N2NBL6-F1
#
_cell.length_a   1.000
_cell.length_b   1.000
_cell.length_c   1.000
_cell.angle_alpha   90.00
_cell.angle_beta   90.00
_cell.angle_gamma   90.00
#
_symmetry.space_group_name_H-M   'P 1'
#
loop_
_entity.id
_entity.type
_entity.pdbx_description
1 polymer ?
#
loop_
_entity_poly.entity_id
_entity_poly.type
_entity_poly.pdbx_seq_one_letter_code
_entity_poly.pdbx_strand_id
1 'polypeptide(L)'
;MTIKDELLNYLSTHEFQQGGDESKSLNSFLDYFGFTNNKWPVSTDKIGNRRQNESPKIIKIINKLTMDKLDLLEISKFNDLINRVKIVRTSLLIKNIKETGLVDGSASCNIAGLLQLKRRLGYSDNLNFYDYNLQNISHKDFSALNDYVLVADSVLEKIRDGKKKASQLSSDLYFVRFSYLNDQLGDSYE
;
A
#
# COMPACT_ATOMS: atom_id res chain seq x y z
N MET A 1 -14.65 -4.77 12.85
CA MET A 1 -13.71 -5.87 12.59
C MET A 1 -12.70 -5.34 11.61
N THR A 2 -11.40 -5.49 11.88
CA THR A 2 -10.35 -5.00 10.95
C THR A 2 -9.95 -6.09 9.96
N ILE A 3 -9.22 -5.74 8.89
CA ILE A 3 -8.63 -6.73 7.97
C ILE A 3 -7.76 -7.74 8.73
N LYS A 4 -6.99 -7.27 9.71
CA LYS A 4 -6.16 -8.12 10.57
C LYS A 4 -7.03 -9.13 11.34
N ASP A 5 -8.10 -8.66 11.98
CA ASP A 5 -8.99 -9.53 12.77
C ASP A 5 -9.71 -10.53 11.88
N GLU A 6 -10.15 -10.10 10.69
CA GLU A 6 -10.79 -10.96 9.70
C GLU A 6 -9.85 -12.09 9.25
N LEU A 7 -8.60 -11.75 8.90
CA LEU A 7 -7.58 -12.74 8.54
C LEU A 7 -7.28 -13.69 9.72
N LEU A 8 -7.15 -13.16 10.93
CA LEU A 8 -6.91 -13.98 12.13
C LEU A 8 -8.07 -14.95 12.40
N ASN A 9 -9.30 -14.46 12.33
CA ASN A 9 -10.51 -15.27 12.51
C ASN A 9 -10.56 -16.39 11.44
N TYR A 10 -10.27 -16.05 10.19
CA TYR A 10 -10.22 -17.03 9.12
C TYR A 10 -9.17 -18.12 9.37
N LEU A 11 -7.93 -17.72 9.66
CA LEU A 11 -6.83 -18.66 9.88
C LEU A 11 -7.08 -19.52 11.13
N SER A 12 -7.69 -18.97 12.18
CA SER A 12 -8.03 -19.73 13.39
C SER A 12 -9.11 -20.82 13.17
N THR A 13 -10.02 -20.62 12.21
CA THR A 13 -11.14 -21.52 11.92
C THR A 13 -10.78 -22.62 10.94
N HIS A 14 -9.88 -22.36 9.99
CA HIS A 14 -9.54 -23.29 8.91
C HIS A 14 -8.20 -24.02 9.18
N GLU A 15 -7.96 -24.58 10.36
CA GLU A 15 -6.73 -25.34 10.71
C GLU A 15 -5.42 -24.53 10.66
N PHE A 16 -5.27 -23.59 11.58
CA PHE A 16 -4.01 -23.33 12.30
C PHE A 16 -4.17 -23.73 13.78
N GLN A 17 -4.86 -24.85 14.01
CA GLN A 17 -5.09 -25.37 15.35
C GLN A 17 -4.04 -26.43 15.66
N GLN A 18 -3.16 -26.07 16.60
CA GLN A 18 -2.27 -26.93 17.40
C GLN A 18 -0.85 -27.22 16.83
N GLY A 19 0.04 -26.22 16.96
CA GLY A 19 1.50 -26.43 16.93
C GLY A 19 2.32 -25.15 17.23
N GLY A 20 3.41 -25.27 18.00
CA GLY A 20 4.25 -24.11 18.41
C GLY A 20 5.01 -23.40 17.28
N ASP A 21 5.12 -24.01 16.09
CA ASP A 21 5.78 -23.42 14.91
C ASP A 21 4.81 -22.58 14.03
N GLU A 22 3.51 -22.64 14.32
CA GLU A 22 2.46 -21.94 13.57
C GLU A 22 2.22 -20.51 14.04
N SER A 23 2.34 -20.24 15.35
CA SER A 23 2.30 -18.88 15.89
C SER A 23 3.40 -17.99 15.30
N LYS A 24 4.60 -18.55 15.11
CA LYS A 24 5.71 -17.90 14.40
C LYS A 24 5.41 -17.66 12.93
N SER A 25 4.71 -18.58 12.28
CA SER A 25 4.33 -18.47 10.86
C SER A 25 3.27 -17.38 10.65
N LEU A 26 2.28 -17.33 11.55
CA LEU A 26 1.24 -16.31 11.57
C LEU A 26 1.84 -14.93 11.87
N ASN A 27 2.72 -14.82 12.87
CA ASN A 27 3.43 -13.58 13.15
C ASN A 27 4.27 -13.14 11.94
N SER A 28 5.01 -14.07 11.33
CA SER A 28 5.78 -13.76 10.11
C SER A 28 4.88 -13.26 8.97
N PHE A 29 3.67 -13.81 8.82
CA PHE A 29 2.70 -13.36 7.82
C PHE A 29 2.17 -11.96 8.13
N LEU A 30 1.78 -11.70 9.38
CA LEU A 30 1.30 -10.39 9.82
C LEU A 30 2.42 -9.33 9.71
N ASP A 31 3.65 -9.68 10.10
CA ASP A 31 4.84 -8.85 9.97
C ASP A 31 5.15 -8.53 8.50
N TYR A 32 5.06 -9.54 7.62
CA TYR A 32 5.34 -9.40 6.20
C TYR A 32 4.39 -8.42 5.51
N PHE A 33 3.11 -8.38 5.90
CA PHE A 33 2.12 -7.44 5.36
C PHE A 33 1.97 -6.16 6.21
N GLY A 34 2.79 -5.97 7.25
CA GLY A 34 2.81 -4.75 8.04
C GLY A 34 1.61 -4.54 8.96
N PHE A 35 1.01 -5.62 9.47
CA PHE A 35 -0.07 -5.59 10.47
C PHE A 35 0.42 -5.56 11.93
N THR A 36 1.72 -5.66 12.14
CA THR A 36 2.43 -5.54 13.42
C THR A 36 3.43 -4.39 13.32
N ASN A 37 3.98 -3.94 14.47
CA ASN A 37 4.85 -2.77 14.66
C ASN A 37 6.07 -2.69 13.70
N ASN A 38 5.82 -2.43 12.42
CA ASN A 38 6.81 -2.35 11.37
C ASN A 38 6.58 -1.09 10.55
N LYS A 39 7.68 -0.36 10.33
CA LYS A 39 7.71 0.86 9.52
C LYS A 39 7.56 0.60 8.02
N TRP A 40 7.67 -0.65 7.55
CA TRP A 40 7.37 -1.05 6.17
C TRP A 40 7.38 -2.59 6.05
N PRO A 41 6.83 -3.20 4.97
CA PRO A 41 7.03 -4.63 4.75
C PRO A 41 8.52 -4.87 4.43
N VAL A 42 9.08 -5.96 4.94
CA VAL A 42 10.51 -6.25 4.81
C VAL A 42 10.89 -6.45 3.33
N SER A 43 11.64 -5.49 2.76
CA SER A 43 12.48 -5.61 1.56
C SER A 43 11.93 -6.50 0.43
N THR A 44 11.09 -5.90 -0.41
CA THR A 44 10.63 -6.47 -1.67
C THR A 44 11.50 -6.05 -2.86
N ASP A 45 12.81 -5.87 -2.70
CA ASP A 45 13.72 -5.45 -3.79
C ASP A 45 13.83 -6.44 -4.98
N LYS A 46 12.96 -7.46 -5.06
CA LYS A 46 12.76 -8.26 -6.27
C LYS A 46 11.26 -8.54 -6.58
N ILE A 47 10.42 -7.50 -6.61
CA ILE A 47 9.01 -7.57 -7.04
C ILE A 47 8.83 -8.19 -8.44
N GLY A 48 9.86 -8.16 -9.31
CA GLY A 48 9.79 -8.80 -10.62
C GLY A 48 10.25 -10.26 -10.69
N ASN A 49 11.10 -10.74 -9.77
CA ASN A 49 11.88 -11.99 -9.97
C ASN A 49 11.97 -12.92 -8.74
N ARG A 50 11.24 -12.70 -7.63
CA ARG A 50 11.28 -13.55 -6.43
C ARG A 50 9.95 -14.27 -6.14
N ARG A 51 9.62 -15.26 -6.96
CA ARG A 51 8.98 -16.47 -6.37
C ARG A 51 9.96 -17.27 -5.50
N GLN A 52 11.27 -16.99 -5.58
CA GLN A 52 12.34 -17.85 -5.07
C GLN A 52 12.86 -17.55 -3.65
N ASN A 53 12.43 -16.51 -2.92
CA ASN A 53 12.94 -16.24 -1.56
C ASN A 53 11.86 -15.84 -0.54
N GLU A 54 10.59 -16.08 -0.83
CA GLU A 54 9.54 -15.92 0.18
C GLU A 54 9.53 -17.15 1.07
N SER A 55 9.38 -16.96 2.39
CA SER A 55 9.28 -18.09 3.30
C SER A 55 8.15 -19.02 2.82
N PRO A 56 8.41 -20.33 2.62
CA PRO A 56 7.39 -21.28 2.19
C PRO A 56 6.12 -21.23 3.04
N LYS A 57 6.26 -20.80 4.31
CA LYS A 57 5.17 -20.59 5.26
C LYS A 57 4.20 -19.47 4.85
N ILE A 58 4.72 -18.33 4.37
CA ILE A 58 3.89 -17.20 3.89
C ILE A 58 3.15 -17.60 2.61
N ILE A 59 3.85 -18.25 1.68
CA ILE A 59 3.26 -18.74 0.43
C ILE A 59 2.13 -19.74 0.72
N LYS A 60 2.32 -20.66 1.68
CA LYS A 60 1.30 -21.63 2.09
C LYS A 60 0.01 -20.93 2.55
N ILE A 61 0.14 -19.87 3.37
CA ILE A 61 -1.01 -19.08 3.84
C ILE A 61 -1.71 -18.38 2.66
N ILE A 62 -0.97 -17.71 1.79
CA ILE A 62 -1.54 -17.03 0.60
C ILE A 62 -2.26 -18.01 -0.32
N ASN A 63 -1.65 -19.17 -0.60
CA ASN A 63 -2.25 -20.19 -1.45
C ASN A 63 -3.55 -20.72 -0.84
N LYS A 64 -3.61 -20.92 0.48
CA LYS A 64 -4.84 -21.31 1.17
C LYS A 64 -5.93 -20.26 1.01
N LEU A 65 -5.62 -19.00 1.33
CA LEU A 65 -6.54 -17.87 1.18
C LEU A 65 -7.11 -17.72 -0.24
N THR A 66 -6.28 -17.98 -1.25
CA THR A 66 -6.69 -17.88 -2.67
C THR A 66 -7.46 -19.11 -3.16
N MET A 67 -7.09 -20.32 -2.75
CA MET A 67 -7.79 -21.57 -3.12
C MET A 67 -9.20 -21.63 -2.54
N ASP A 68 -9.38 -21.15 -1.32
CA ASP A 68 -10.65 -21.19 -0.61
C ASP A 68 -11.67 -20.16 -1.16
N LYS A 69 -11.30 -19.35 -2.16
CA LYS A 69 -12.14 -18.31 -2.81
C LYS A 69 -12.90 -17.45 -1.80
N LEU A 70 -12.19 -17.04 -0.76
CA LEU A 70 -12.80 -16.40 0.39
C LEU A 70 -13.44 -15.06 0.06
N ASP A 71 -14.64 -14.88 0.60
CA ASP A 71 -15.29 -13.59 0.74
C ASP A 71 -14.85 -12.94 2.07
N LEU A 72 -13.60 -12.47 2.10
CA LEU A 72 -13.09 -11.63 3.21
C LEU A 72 -13.65 -10.22 2.98
N LEU A 73 -14.73 -9.91 3.68
CA LEU A 73 -15.51 -8.68 3.58
C LEU A 73 -14.66 -7.42 3.75
N GLU A 74 -13.76 -7.37 4.73
CA GLU A 74 -12.93 -6.18 4.97
C GLU A 74 -11.86 -6.04 3.87
N ILE A 75 -11.33 -7.13 3.35
CA ILE A 75 -10.43 -7.10 2.17
C ILE A 75 -11.18 -6.62 0.93
N SER A 76 -12.42 -7.09 0.74
CA SER A 76 -13.27 -6.67 -0.38
C SER A 76 -13.59 -5.17 -0.32
N LYS A 77 -13.97 -4.67 0.86
CA LYS A 77 -14.15 -3.22 1.10
C LYS A 77 -12.88 -2.41 0.84
N PHE A 78 -11.72 -2.91 1.26
CA PHE A 78 -10.44 -2.28 0.95
C PHE A 78 -10.18 -2.25 -0.56
N ASN A 79 -10.42 -3.35 -1.26
CA ASN A 79 -10.29 -3.42 -2.71
C ASN A 79 -11.20 -2.41 -3.41
N ASP A 80 -12.47 -2.30 -2.99
CA ASP A 80 -13.41 -1.31 -3.53
C ASP A 80 -12.98 0.13 -3.27
N LEU A 81 -12.46 0.41 -2.09
CA LEU A 81 -11.93 1.73 -1.72
C LEU A 81 -10.74 2.09 -2.63
N ILE A 82 -9.81 1.15 -2.83
CA ILE A 82 -8.63 1.36 -3.66
C ILE A 82 -8.97 1.48 -5.15
N ASN A 83 -9.89 0.67 -5.68
CA ASN A 83 -10.22 0.69 -7.11
C ASN A 83 -10.91 1.99 -7.56
N ARG A 84 -11.52 2.73 -6.63
CA ARG A 84 -12.10 4.05 -6.90
C ARG A 84 -11.03 5.14 -7.02
N VAL A 85 -9.83 4.89 -6.54
CA VAL A 85 -8.73 5.85 -6.52
C VAL A 85 -7.95 5.78 -7.83
N LYS A 86 -7.80 6.93 -8.49
CA LYS A 86 -6.87 7.11 -9.62
C LYS A 86 -5.58 7.79 -9.19
N ILE A 87 -5.69 8.70 -8.22
CA ILE A 87 -4.61 9.49 -7.62
C ILE A 87 -4.99 9.73 -6.16
N VAL A 88 -4.11 9.44 -5.21
CA VAL A 88 -4.32 9.81 -3.79
C VAL A 88 -2.99 9.93 -3.07
N ARG A 89 -2.94 10.82 -2.08
CA ARG A 89 -1.83 10.84 -1.11
C ARG A 89 -1.94 9.67 -0.14
N THR A 90 -0.82 9.07 0.22
CA THR A 90 -0.80 7.94 1.14
C THR A 90 -1.31 8.32 2.54
N SER A 91 -0.96 9.51 3.03
CA SER A 91 -1.48 10.06 4.30
C SER A 91 -3.01 10.16 4.32
N LEU A 92 -3.60 10.71 3.26
CA LEU A 92 -5.05 10.82 3.11
C LEU A 92 -5.71 9.45 3.00
N LEU A 93 -5.09 8.53 2.25
CA LEU A 93 -5.58 7.16 2.13
C LEU A 93 -5.55 6.41 3.48
N ILE A 94 -4.47 6.57 4.26
CA ILE A 94 -4.38 6.04 5.64
C ILE A 94 -5.52 6.57 6.49
N LYS A 95 -5.77 7.88 6.43
CA LYS A 95 -6.88 8.51 7.16
C LYS A 95 -8.21 7.87 6.78
N ASN A 96 -8.51 7.74 5.49
CA ASN A 96 -9.76 7.14 5.01
C ASN A 96 -9.90 5.66 5.44
N ILE A 97 -8.82 4.89 5.39
CA ILE A 97 -8.78 3.48 5.83
C ILE A 97 -9.05 3.37 7.34
N LYS A 98 -8.52 4.30 8.15
CA LYS A 98 -8.79 4.36 9.60
C LYS A 98 -10.24 4.75 9.88
N GLU A 99 -10.76 5.77 9.20
CA GLU A 99 -12.14 6.24 9.38
C GLU A 99 -13.19 5.20 8.98
N THR A 100 -12.86 4.33 8.02
CA THR A 100 -13.72 3.21 7.61
C THR A 100 -13.63 1.99 8.55
N GLY A 101 -12.70 2.00 9.51
CA GLY A 101 -12.48 0.89 10.44
C GLY A 101 -11.82 -0.34 9.82
N LEU A 102 -11.28 -0.23 8.61
CA LEU A 102 -10.57 -1.33 7.91
C LEU A 102 -9.28 -1.72 8.64
N VAL A 103 -8.66 -0.75 9.34
CA VAL A 103 -7.52 -0.95 10.23
C VAL A 103 -7.83 -0.33 11.59
N ASP A 104 -7.16 -0.82 12.63
CA ASP A 104 -7.25 -0.23 13.95
C ASP A 104 -6.73 1.22 13.91
N GLY A 105 -7.52 2.16 14.45
CA GLY A 105 -7.17 3.58 14.48
C GLY A 105 -5.86 3.86 15.22
N SER A 106 -5.54 3.03 16.23
CA SER A 106 -4.32 3.13 17.03
C SER A 106 -3.08 2.49 16.37
N ALA A 107 -3.28 1.62 15.36
CA ALA A 107 -2.19 0.92 14.70
C ALA A 107 -1.50 1.77 13.62
N SER A 108 -0.22 1.47 13.39
CA SER A 108 0.49 1.91 12.19
C SER A 108 -0.10 1.22 10.97
N CYS A 109 -0.66 1.98 10.03
CA CYS A 109 -1.21 1.44 8.79
C CYS A 109 -0.17 1.50 7.67
N ASN A 110 0.20 0.34 7.14
CA ASN A 110 1.17 0.22 6.06
C ASN A 110 0.44 -0.03 4.73
N ILE A 111 0.24 1.02 3.94
CA ILE A 111 -0.48 0.90 2.66
C ILE A 111 0.25 -0.03 1.68
N ALA A 112 1.57 -0.02 1.63
CA ALA A 112 2.31 -0.91 0.73
C ALA A 112 2.06 -2.39 1.06
N GLY A 113 2.03 -2.74 2.35
CA GLY A 113 1.68 -4.08 2.81
C GLY A 113 0.25 -4.48 2.42
N LEU A 114 -0.73 -3.58 2.58
CA LEU A 114 -2.11 -3.83 2.19
C LEU A 114 -2.28 -4.01 0.67
N LEU A 115 -1.64 -3.17 -0.13
CA LEU A 115 -1.63 -3.31 -1.60
C LEU A 115 -0.95 -4.61 -2.03
N GLN A 116 0.12 -5.02 -1.35
CA GLN A 116 0.80 -6.28 -1.61
C GLN A 116 -0.10 -7.48 -1.29
N LEU A 117 -0.79 -7.46 -0.16
CA LEU A 117 -1.78 -8.49 0.19
C LEU A 117 -2.87 -8.58 -0.88
N LYS A 118 -3.45 -7.45 -1.26
CA LYS A 118 -4.44 -7.35 -2.34
C LYS A 118 -3.94 -8.00 -3.63
N ARG A 119 -2.74 -7.65 -4.11
CA ARG A 119 -2.15 -8.27 -5.32
C ARG A 119 -1.96 -9.77 -5.19
N ARG A 120 -1.51 -10.24 -4.01
CA ARG A 120 -1.28 -11.67 -3.72
C ARG A 120 -2.57 -12.48 -3.68
N LEU A 121 -3.68 -11.86 -3.29
CA LEU A 121 -5.01 -12.46 -3.32
C LEU A 121 -5.65 -12.45 -4.71
N GLY A 122 -4.95 -11.94 -5.74
CA GLY A 122 -5.41 -11.97 -7.13
C GLY A 122 -6.23 -10.76 -7.56
N TYR A 123 -6.36 -9.72 -6.71
CA TYR A 123 -7.00 -8.47 -7.10
C TYR A 123 -6.06 -7.62 -7.96
N SER A 124 -6.52 -7.18 -9.13
CA SER A 124 -5.75 -6.28 -9.99
C SER A 124 -5.75 -4.85 -9.45
N ASP A 125 -4.59 -4.20 -9.42
CA ASP A 125 -4.45 -2.74 -9.37
C ASP A 125 -3.27 -2.32 -10.23
N ASN A 126 -3.39 -1.12 -10.80
CA ASN A 126 -2.32 -0.50 -11.59
C ASN A 126 -1.78 0.74 -10.87
N LEU A 127 -1.89 0.77 -9.53
CA LEU A 127 -1.41 1.88 -8.72
C LEU A 127 0.06 1.68 -8.39
N ASN A 128 0.86 2.72 -8.59
CA ASN A 128 2.28 2.73 -8.21
C ASN A 128 2.58 3.93 -7.32
N PHE A 129 3.67 3.83 -6.56
CA PHE A 129 4.12 4.87 -5.66
C PHE A 129 5.02 5.86 -6.38
N TYR A 130 4.72 7.14 -6.22
CA TYR A 130 5.49 8.24 -6.77
C TYR A 130 5.72 9.32 -5.72
N ASP A 131 6.79 10.08 -5.91
CA ASP A 131 7.02 11.30 -5.15
C ASP A 131 6.15 12.44 -5.71
N TYR A 132 6.22 13.61 -5.09
CA TYR A 132 5.55 14.81 -5.59
C TYR A 132 6.11 15.30 -6.94
N ASN A 133 7.26 14.77 -7.36
CA ASN A 133 7.83 14.97 -8.69
C ASN A 133 7.37 13.95 -9.74
N LEU A 134 6.50 13.00 -9.37
CA LEU A 134 6.03 11.91 -10.23
C LEU A 134 7.18 11.02 -10.73
N GLN A 135 8.27 10.97 -9.95
CA GLN A 135 9.34 10.00 -10.08
C GLN A 135 8.95 8.74 -9.30
N ASN A 136 9.26 7.58 -9.87
CA ASN A 136 8.96 6.31 -9.24
C ASN A 136 9.83 6.18 -7.99
N ILE A 137 9.22 5.84 -6.87
CA ILE A 137 9.91 5.72 -5.59
C ILE A 137 10.47 4.31 -5.45
N SER A 138 11.78 4.21 -5.32
CA SER A 138 12.42 2.93 -5.00
C SER A 138 12.28 2.63 -3.51
N HIS A 139 12.37 1.35 -3.12
CA HIS A 139 12.25 0.93 -1.71
C HIS A 139 13.17 1.71 -0.76
N LYS A 140 14.36 2.12 -1.24
CA LYS A 140 15.36 2.84 -0.45
C LYS A 140 14.93 4.27 -0.10
N ASP A 141 14.06 4.85 -0.93
CA ASP A 141 13.58 6.22 -0.79
C ASP A 141 12.35 6.28 0.13
N PHE A 142 11.73 5.13 0.45
CA PHE A 142 10.56 5.07 1.33
C PHE A 142 10.85 5.41 2.80
N SER A 143 12.11 5.33 3.23
CA SER A 143 12.47 5.74 4.60
C SER A 143 12.81 7.23 4.70
N ALA A 144 13.06 7.89 3.55
CA ALA A 144 13.54 9.28 3.50
C ALA A 144 12.40 10.30 3.35
N LEU A 145 11.21 9.85 2.98
CA LEU A 145 10.06 10.71 2.67
C LEU A 145 8.91 10.38 3.63
N ASN A 146 8.19 11.41 4.09
CA ASN A 146 7.09 11.24 5.05
C ASN A 146 5.75 10.87 4.38
N ASP A 147 5.58 11.18 3.09
CA ASP A 147 4.33 10.97 2.36
C ASP A 147 4.59 10.79 0.85
N TYR A 148 3.65 10.14 0.17
CA TYR A 148 3.75 9.72 -1.23
C TYR A 148 2.43 9.90 -1.96
N VAL A 149 2.48 9.81 -3.28
CA VAL A 149 1.29 9.77 -4.13
C VAL A 149 1.17 8.39 -4.77
N LEU A 150 0.01 7.76 -4.58
CA LEU A 150 -0.40 6.60 -5.34
C LEU A 150 -1.07 7.06 -6.62
N VAL A 151 -0.58 6.61 -7.77
CA VAL A 151 -1.07 7.02 -9.09
C VAL A 151 -1.28 5.79 -9.96
N ALA A 152 -2.40 5.76 -10.70
CA ALA A 152 -2.60 4.72 -11.70
C ALA A 152 -1.77 5.00 -12.95
N ASP A 153 -1.09 3.99 -13.48
CA ASP A 153 -0.23 4.14 -14.68
C ASP A 153 -0.97 4.77 -15.86
N SER A 154 -2.26 4.44 -16.02
CA SER A 154 -3.13 4.96 -17.08
C SER A 154 -3.38 6.47 -17.04
N VAL A 155 -3.12 7.12 -15.90
CA VAL A 155 -3.28 8.57 -15.73
C VAL A 155 -1.95 9.30 -15.58
N LEU A 156 -0.83 8.59 -15.35
CA LEU A 156 0.47 9.18 -15.05
C LEU A 156 0.93 10.20 -16.11
N GLU A 157 0.89 9.82 -17.39
CA GLU A 157 1.31 10.71 -18.49
C GLU A 157 0.45 11.96 -18.58
N LYS A 158 -0.86 11.86 -18.34
CA LYS A 158 -1.76 13.02 -18.33
C LYS A 158 -1.43 13.98 -17.19
N ILE A 159 -1.02 13.47 -16.03
CA ILE A 159 -0.62 14.29 -14.88
C ILE A 159 0.72 14.98 -15.18
N ARG A 160 1.69 14.26 -15.77
CA ARG A 160 2.99 14.82 -16.18
C ARG A 160 2.82 15.97 -17.17
N ASP A 161 1.98 15.78 -18.18
CA ASP A 161 1.64 16.82 -19.15
C ASP A 161 0.95 18.02 -18.48
N GLY A 162 0.01 17.77 -17.56
CA GLY A 162 -0.63 18.80 -16.76
C GLY A 162 0.37 19.62 -15.94
N LYS A 163 1.31 18.94 -15.26
CA LYS A 163 2.39 19.57 -14.47
C LYS A 163 3.28 20.45 -15.36
N LYS A 164 3.65 19.96 -16.55
CA LYS A 164 4.45 20.71 -17.52
C LYS A 164 3.73 21.97 -17.99
N LYS A 165 2.45 21.87 -18.37
CA LYS A 165 1.64 23.02 -18.80
C LYS A 165 1.48 24.06 -17.68
N ALA A 166 1.22 23.60 -16.45
CA ALA A 166 1.11 24.50 -15.29
C ALA A 166 2.41 25.25 -15.01
N SER A 167 3.57 24.57 -15.13
CA SER A 167 4.88 25.20 -14.98
C SER A 167 5.17 26.25 -16.05
N GLN A 168 4.77 25.99 -17.30
CA GLN A 168 4.90 26.96 -18.39
C GLN A 168 4.02 28.19 -18.13
N LEU A 169 2.75 27.97 -17.81
CA LEU A 169 1.80 29.05 -17.52
C LEU A 169 2.23 29.93 -16.35
N SER A 170 2.73 29.33 -15.26
CA SER A 170 3.29 30.04 -14.10
C SER A 170 4.46 30.96 -14.51
N SER A 171 5.30 30.50 -15.44
CA SER A 171 6.44 31.27 -15.96
C SER A 171 5.97 32.41 -16.87
N ASP A 172 5.01 32.14 -17.75
CA ASP A 172 4.47 33.12 -18.72
C ASP A 172 3.72 34.27 -18.02
N LEU A 173 3.08 33.98 -16.89
CA LEU A 173 2.28 34.93 -16.13
C LEU A 173 3.08 35.64 -15.01
N TYR A 174 4.39 35.39 -14.89
CA TYR A 174 5.26 35.92 -13.82
C TYR A 174 4.74 35.66 -12.39
N PHE A 175 3.97 34.58 -12.20
CA PHE A 175 3.51 34.18 -10.87
C PHE A 175 4.63 33.46 -10.10
N VAL A 176 4.37 33.15 -8.82
CA VAL A 176 5.20 32.27 -8.00
C VAL A 176 5.58 31.03 -8.82
N ARG A 177 6.87 30.71 -8.90
CA ARG A 177 7.38 29.59 -9.69
C ARG A 177 6.67 28.31 -9.26
N PHE A 178 6.16 27.57 -10.23
CA PHE A 178 5.49 26.30 -9.97
C PHE A 178 6.35 25.30 -9.17
N SER A 179 7.68 25.34 -9.34
CA SER A 179 8.61 24.56 -8.52
C SER A 179 8.49 24.89 -7.04
N TYR A 180 8.43 26.17 -6.68
CA TYR A 180 8.26 26.60 -5.29
C TYR A 180 6.93 26.12 -4.71
N LEU A 181 5.83 26.18 -5.46
CA LEU A 181 4.54 25.64 -5.00
C LEU A 181 4.61 24.12 -4.78
N ASN A 182 5.32 23.40 -5.65
CA ASN A 182 5.49 21.95 -5.55
C ASN A 182 6.38 21.57 -4.35
N ASP A 183 7.45 22.33 -4.09
CA ASP A 183 8.35 22.14 -2.96
C ASP A 183 7.62 22.46 -1.65
N GLN A 184 6.87 23.57 -1.58
CA GLN A 184 6.05 23.88 -0.40
C GLN A 184 4.98 22.82 -0.15
N LEU A 185 4.32 22.28 -1.17
CA LEU A 185 3.35 21.19 -0.97
C LEU A 185 4.02 19.88 -0.50
N GLY A 186 5.31 19.68 -0.80
CA GLY A 186 6.13 18.58 -0.31
C GLY A 186 6.61 18.78 1.13
N ASP A 187 6.99 20.01 1.49
CA ASP A 187 7.62 20.35 2.78
C ASP A 187 6.61 20.77 3.87
N SER A 188 5.40 21.22 3.52
CA SER A 188 4.41 21.79 4.49
C SER A 188 3.69 20.78 5.38
N TYR A 189 4.30 19.63 5.68
CA TYR A 189 3.72 18.62 6.57
C TYR A 189 4.75 18.17 7.61
N GLU A 190 5.16 19.11 8.46
CA GLU A 190 5.59 18.83 9.84
C GLU A 190 4.41 19.02 10.79
#